data_AF-A0A6P2CRR0-F1
#
_entry.id   AF-A0A6P2CRR0-F1
#
_cell.length_a   1.000
_cell.length_b   1.000
_cell.length_c   1.000
_cell.angle_alpha   90.00
_cell.angle_beta   90.00
_cell.angle_gamma   90.00
#
_symmetry.space_group_name_H-M   'P 1'
#
loop_
_entity.id
_entity.type
_entity.pdbx_description
1 polymer ?
#
loop_
_entity_poly.entity_id
_entity_poly.type
_entity_poly.pdbx_seq_one_letter_code
_entity_poly.pdbx_strand_id
1 'polypeptide(L)'
;MKLVLPVLHFEWQVLRAVGRARKSVTGHALRLAPTRRTKDGSFLTALVARGLLAYATGGESDPFGATYTLTPLGAHAAEYGECETEYVPRTQVPKTRPAKAKRDGQRGRPTSRVM
;
A
#
# COMPACT_ATOMS: atom_id res chain seq x y z
N MET A 1 8.26 14.56 -18.44
CA MET A 1 7.19 14.01 -19.32
C MET A 1 6.03 13.59 -18.43
N LYS A 2 4.83 14.11 -18.68
CA LYS A 2 3.62 13.71 -17.96
C LYS A 2 3.04 12.46 -18.60
N LEU A 3 2.73 11.45 -17.80
CA LEU A 3 2.08 10.22 -18.23
C LEU A 3 0.66 10.18 -17.66
N VAL A 4 -0.32 9.86 -18.49
CA VAL A 4 -1.67 9.56 -18.02
C VAL A 4 -1.72 8.07 -17.72
N LEU A 5 -2.06 7.73 -16.48
CA LEU A 5 -2.20 6.35 -16.03
C LEU A 5 -3.64 6.04 -15.64
N PRO A 6 -4.18 4.87 -16.03
CA PRO A 6 -5.49 4.45 -15.56
C PRO A 6 -5.43 4.15 -14.06
N VAL A 7 -6.51 4.48 -13.35
CA VAL A 7 -6.72 4.12 -11.96
C VAL A 7 -7.41 2.76 -11.90
N LEU A 8 -6.97 1.87 -11.00
CA LEU A 8 -7.62 0.58 -10.85
C LEU A 8 -9.06 0.78 -10.37
N HIS A 9 -9.99 -0.07 -10.82
CA HIS A 9 -11.41 0.10 -10.48
C HIS A 9 -11.66 0.21 -8.96
N PHE A 10 -10.95 -0.59 -8.15
CA PHE A 10 -11.04 -0.52 -6.70
C PHE A 10 -10.54 0.83 -6.13
N GLU A 11 -9.39 1.31 -6.61
CA GLU A 11 -8.85 2.61 -6.22
C GLU A 11 -9.82 3.74 -6.57
N TRP A 12 -10.42 3.68 -7.76
CA TRP A 12 -11.45 4.62 -8.19
C TRP A 12 -12.67 4.62 -7.29
N GLN A 13 -13.14 3.44 -6.84
CA GLN A 13 -14.22 3.34 -5.85
C GLN A 13 -13.86 4.02 -4.52
N VAL A 14 -12.63 3.82 -4.03
CA VAL A 14 -12.12 4.47 -2.81
C VAL A 14 -12.09 5.99 -2.96
N LEU A 15 -11.58 6.50 -4.08
CA LEU A 15 -11.53 7.95 -4.34
C LEU A 15 -12.93 8.56 -4.39
N ARG A 16 -13.89 7.89 -5.05
CA ARG A 16 -15.29 8.35 -5.05
C ARG A 16 -15.94 8.29 -3.66
N ALA A 17 -15.57 7.32 -2.82
CA ALA A 17 -16.09 7.25 -1.45
C ALA A 17 -15.65 8.48 -0.64
N VAL A 18 -14.38 8.88 -0.73
CA VAL A 18 -13.87 10.11 -0.10
C VAL A 18 -14.57 11.36 -0.69
N GLY A 19 -14.69 11.43 -2.02
CA GLY A 19 -15.33 12.55 -2.70
C GLY A 19 -16.81 12.74 -2.35
N ARG A 20 -17.54 11.65 -2.12
CA ARG A 20 -18.94 11.69 -1.67
C ARG A 20 -19.10 12.16 -0.23
N ALA A 21 -18.16 11.81 0.65
CA ALA A 21 -18.25 12.17 2.07
C ALA A 21 -18.06 13.68 2.31
N ARG A 22 -17.37 14.39 1.40
CA ARG A 22 -17.05 15.85 1.50
C ARG A 22 -16.33 16.25 2.80
N LYS A 23 -15.79 15.27 3.53
CA LYS A 23 -15.09 15.38 4.82
C LYS A 23 -13.94 14.38 4.83
N SER A 24 -13.00 14.55 5.76
CA SER A 24 -11.95 13.56 5.98
C SER A 24 -12.57 12.21 6.41
N VAL A 25 -12.13 11.13 5.76
CA VAL A 25 -12.67 9.78 6.00
C VAL A 25 -11.59 8.91 6.62
N THR A 26 -11.94 8.11 7.64
CA THR A 26 -11.01 7.17 8.27
C THR A 26 -10.62 6.05 7.31
N GLY A 27 -9.38 5.59 7.39
CA GLY A 27 -8.90 4.48 6.57
C GLY A 27 -9.73 3.21 6.75
N HIS A 28 -10.25 2.96 7.96
CA HIS A 28 -11.18 1.88 8.23
C HIS A 28 -12.44 1.94 7.35
N ALA A 29 -13.05 3.12 7.20
CA ALA A 29 -14.24 3.29 6.36
C ALA A 29 -13.92 3.17 4.86
N LEU A 30 -12.67 3.41 4.46
CA LEU A 30 -12.20 3.27 3.09
C LEU A 30 -11.88 1.82 2.69
N ARG A 31 -11.93 0.87 3.63
CA ARG A 31 -11.79 -0.56 3.35
C ARG A 31 -13.10 -1.13 2.78
N LEU A 32 -13.44 -0.74 1.55
CA LEU A 32 -14.70 -1.10 0.88
C LEU A 32 -14.87 -2.62 0.65
N ALA A 33 -13.77 -3.35 0.48
CA ALA A 33 -13.78 -4.79 0.32
C ALA A 33 -12.69 -5.44 1.22
N PRO A 34 -13.02 -6.44 2.05
CA PRO A 34 -12.05 -7.16 2.86
C PRO A 34 -11.34 -8.23 2.01
N THR A 35 -10.28 -7.84 1.31
CA THR A 35 -9.45 -8.75 0.50
C THR A 35 -8.04 -8.86 1.08
N ARG A 36 -7.25 -9.82 0.61
CA ARG A 36 -5.84 -9.95 1.00
C ARG A 36 -5.02 -8.69 0.69
N ARG A 37 -5.39 -7.95 -0.36
CA ARG A 37 -4.68 -6.72 -0.77
C ARG A 37 -5.03 -5.51 0.10
N THR A 38 -6.20 -5.51 0.73
CA THR A 38 -6.68 -4.40 1.55
C THR A 38 -6.51 -4.67 3.04
N LYS A 39 -5.92 -5.81 3.43
CA LYS A 39 -5.72 -6.20 4.82
C LYS A 39 -4.75 -5.28 5.55
N ASP A 40 -3.67 -4.90 4.88
CA ASP A 40 -2.53 -4.22 5.53
C ASP A 40 -2.57 -2.70 5.35
N GLY A 41 -3.63 -2.14 4.74
CA GLY A 41 -3.78 -0.70 4.51
C GLY A 41 -2.86 -0.11 3.44
N SER A 42 -1.95 -0.90 2.87
CA SER A 42 -0.98 -0.49 1.85
C SER A 42 -1.58 0.20 0.63
N PHE A 43 -2.84 -0.08 0.29
CA PHE A 43 -3.54 0.63 -0.79
C PHE A 43 -3.75 2.13 -0.49
N LEU A 44 -4.01 2.49 0.78
CA LEU A 44 -4.16 3.89 1.18
C LEU A 44 -2.83 4.61 1.08
N THR A 45 -1.77 3.98 1.59
CA THR A 45 -0.41 4.50 1.49
C THR A 45 0.02 4.67 0.04
N ALA A 46 -0.32 3.73 -0.85
CA ALA A 46 -0.03 3.83 -2.28
C ALA A 46 -0.78 4.98 -2.95
N LEU A 47 -2.05 5.23 -2.58
CA LEU A 47 -2.82 6.37 -3.07
C LEU A 47 -2.23 7.70 -2.59
N VAL A 48 -1.73 7.77 -1.36
CA VAL A 48 -1.02 8.96 -0.85
C VAL A 48 0.31 9.16 -1.56
N ALA A 49 1.10 8.10 -1.75
CA ALA A 49 2.37 8.16 -2.47
C ALA A 49 2.20 8.61 -3.93
N ARG A 50 1.05 8.29 -4.55
CA ARG A 50 0.67 8.77 -5.89
C ARG A 50 0.11 10.19 -5.90
N GLY A 51 -0.03 10.84 -4.74
CA GLY A 51 -0.61 12.17 -4.60
C GLY A 51 -2.12 12.22 -4.90
N LEU A 52 -2.83 11.08 -4.87
CA LEU A 52 -4.28 11.00 -5.07
C LEU A 52 -5.05 11.26 -3.75
N LEU A 53 -4.46 10.88 -2.63
CA LEU A 53 -4.95 11.17 -1.29
C LEU A 53 -3.91 11.95 -0.51
N ALA A 54 -4.38 12.70 0.48
CA ALA A 54 -3.54 13.30 1.51
C ALA A 54 -3.99 12.83 2.89
N TYR A 55 -3.05 12.70 3.83
CA TYR A 55 -3.36 12.53 5.24
C TYR A 55 -3.94 13.84 5.78
N ALA A 56 -5.16 13.79 6.28
CA ALA A 56 -5.72 14.90 7.07
C ALA A 56 -5.30 14.79 8.54
N THR A 57 -5.25 13.56 9.07
CA THR A 57 -4.70 13.23 10.39
C THR A 57 -4.03 11.86 10.38
N GLY A 58 -3.11 11.62 11.32
CA GLY A 58 -2.37 10.36 11.41
C GLY A 58 -1.22 10.27 10.41
N GLY A 59 -0.92 9.06 9.95
CA GLY A 59 0.17 8.82 9.01
C GLY A 59 0.28 7.37 8.57
N GLU A 60 1.36 7.06 7.86
CA GLU A 60 1.60 5.73 7.26
C GLU A 60 1.72 4.59 8.28
N SER A 61 2.11 4.88 9.53
CA SER A 61 2.27 3.88 10.59
C SER A 61 0.94 3.25 11.05
N ASP A 62 -0.17 3.98 10.90
CA ASP A 62 -1.52 3.48 11.18
C ASP A 62 -2.48 3.93 10.06
N PRO A 63 -2.47 3.22 8.91
CA PRO A 63 -3.25 3.62 7.75
C PRO A 63 -4.76 3.51 7.98
N PHE A 64 -5.22 2.69 8.94
CA PHE A 64 -6.65 2.54 9.20
C PHE A 64 -7.19 3.53 10.22
N GLY A 65 -6.38 3.95 11.20
CA GLY A 65 -6.70 5.04 12.12
C GLY A 65 -6.50 6.43 11.53
N ALA A 66 -5.66 6.56 10.50
CA ALA A 66 -5.49 7.81 9.76
C ALA A 66 -6.78 8.27 9.05
N THR A 67 -6.89 9.57 8.82
CA THR A 67 -7.97 10.15 8.00
C THR A 67 -7.42 10.73 6.72
N TYR A 68 -8.22 10.65 5.66
CA TYR A 68 -7.81 10.98 4.30
C TYR A 68 -8.73 12.00 3.65
N THR A 69 -8.14 12.87 2.85
CA THR A 69 -8.82 13.84 1.99
C THR A 69 -8.35 13.69 0.54
N LEU A 70 -9.20 14.08 -0.41
CA LEU A 70 -8.83 14.12 -1.82
C LEU A 70 -7.92 15.30 -2.10
N THR A 71 -6.88 15.06 -2.91
CA THR A 71 -6.11 16.11 -3.55
C THR A 71 -6.80 16.56 -4.85
N PRO A 72 -6.38 17.68 -5.48
CA PRO A 72 -6.90 18.06 -6.80
C PRO A 72 -6.73 16.94 -7.86
N LEU A 73 -5.60 16.25 -7.81
CA LEU A 73 -5.28 15.12 -8.69
C LEU A 73 -6.17 13.91 -8.40
N GLY A 74 -6.43 13.61 -7.12
CA GLY A 74 -7.39 12.60 -6.69
C GLY A 74 -8.83 12.91 -7.10
N ALA A 75 -9.25 14.17 -7.05
CA ALA A 75 -10.57 14.60 -7.47
C ALA A 75 -10.79 14.37 -8.98
N HIS A 76 -9.81 14.75 -9.79
CA HIS A 76 -9.81 14.44 -11.23
C HIS A 76 -9.88 12.93 -11.47
N ALA A 77 -9.05 12.16 -10.78
CA ALA A 77 -9.05 10.71 -10.87
C ALA A 77 -10.39 10.07 -10.43
N ALA A 78 -11.07 10.65 -9.45
CA ALA A 78 -12.40 10.19 -9.00
C ALA A 78 -13.48 10.43 -10.06
N GLU A 79 -13.32 11.45 -10.91
CA GLU A 79 -14.26 11.82 -11.95
C GLU A 79 -14.00 11.03 -13.25
N TYR A 80 -12.75 11.02 -13.72
CA TYR A 80 -12.38 10.50 -15.03
C TYR A 80 -11.79 9.08 -15.00
N GLY A 81 -11.42 8.56 -13.81
CA GLY A 81 -10.79 7.25 -13.68
C GLY A 81 -9.33 7.20 -14.14
N GLU A 82 -8.72 8.35 -14.39
CA GLU A 82 -7.35 8.51 -14.84
C GLU A 82 -6.66 9.67 -14.13
N CYS A 83 -5.33 9.56 -14.00
CA CYS A 83 -4.52 10.60 -13.37
C CYS A 83 -3.23 10.89 -14.14
N GLU A 84 -2.87 12.17 -14.21
CA GLU A 84 -1.53 12.59 -14.63
C GLU A 84 -0.51 12.22 -13.55
N THR A 85 0.62 11.66 -13.95
CA THR A 85 1.76 11.45 -13.07
C THR A 85 3.05 11.90 -13.75
N GLU A 86 4.00 12.36 -12.95
CA GLU A 86 5.35 12.62 -13.45
C GLU A 86 6.10 11.30 -13.58
N TYR A 87 6.70 11.06 -14.74
CA TYR A 87 7.55 9.90 -14.94
C TYR A 87 8.82 10.04 -14.10
N VAL A 88 8.92 9.24 -13.03
CA VAL A 88 10.16 9.07 -12.27
C VAL A 88 10.83 7.78 -12.75
N PRO A 89 12.01 7.84 -13.40
CA PRO A 89 12.75 6.65 -13.79
C PRO A 89 13.06 5.80 -12.55
N ARG A 90 12.61 4.55 -12.55
CA ARG A 90 12.87 3.63 -11.45
C ARG A 90 14.35 3.25 -11.46
N THR A 91 15.15 3.84 -10.59
CA THR A 91 16.52 3.38 -10.32
C THR A 91 16.43 1.95 -9.78
N GLN A 92 16.91 0.97 -10.54
CA GLN A 92 16.90 -0.41 -10.10
C GLN A 92 17.89 -0.57 -8.94
N VAL A 93 17.38 -0.88 -7.74
CA VAL A 93 18.23 -1.29 -6.62
C VAL A 93 18.68 -2.73 -6.91
N PRO A 94 19.99 -3.03 -6.97
CA PRO A 94 20.47 -4.37 -7.27
C PRO A 94 19.94 -5.35 -6.20
N LYS A 95 19.24 -6.39 -6.65
CA LYS A 95 18.79 -7.50 -5.80
C LYS A 95 20.01 -8.30 -5.34
N THR A 96 20.55 -7.99 -4.17
CA THR A 96 21.45 -8.90 -3.46
C THR A 96 20.64 -10.12 -3.02
N ARG A 97 20.88 -11.25 -3.68
CA ARG A 97 20.37 -12.56 -3.26
C ARG A 97 20.97 -12.88 -1.88
N PRO A 98 20.18 -13.18 -0.84
CA PRO A 98 20.75 -13.63 0.42
C PRO A 98 21.46 -14.97 0.17
N ALA A 99 22.75 -15.03 0.51
CA ALA A 99 23.55 -16.24 0.40
C ALA A 99 22.92 -17.35 1.26
N LYS A 100 22.73 -18.53 0.69
CA LYS A 100 22.27 -19.72 1.41
C LYS A 100 23.28 -20.06 2.51
N ALA A 101 22.92 -19.81 3.77
CA ALA A 101 23.64 -20.35 4.91
C ALA A 101 23.50 -21.88 4.91
N LYS A 102 24.60 -22.58 4.66
CA LYS A 102 24.72 -24.04 4.78
C LYS A 102 24.61 -24.38 6.27
N ARG A 103 23.52 -25.04 6.68
CA ARG A 103 23.38 -25.61 8.02
C ARG A 103 24.29 -26.83 8.11
N ASP A 104 25.40 -26.72 8.84
CA ASP A 104 26.19 -27.87 9.23
C ASP A 104 25.38 -28.75 10.20
N GLY A 105 25.36 -30.06 9.91
CA GLY A 105 24.53 -31.04 10.58
C GLY A 105 25.02 -31.33 11.99
N GLN A 106 24.16 -31.07 12.98
CA GLN A 106 24.24 -31.69 14.30
C GLN A 106 23.70 -33.13 14.24
N ARG A 107 24.59 -34.12 14.29
CA ARG A 107 24.34 -35.52 14.72
C ARG A 107 25.54 -35.91 15.60
N GLY A 108 25.42 -36.48 16.79
CA GLY A 108 24.26 -36.97 17.52
C GLY A 108 24.53 -37.02 19.03
N ARG A 109 23.45 -37.27 19.79
CA ARG A 109 23.40 -37.45 21.24
C ARG A 109 24.15 -38.73 21.68
N PRO A 110 24.80 -38.74 22.85
CA PRO A 110 25.25 -39.97 23.48
C PRO A 110 24.05 -40.73 24.08
N THR A 111 23.92 -42.01 23.74
CA THR A 111 22.95 -42.92 24.34
C THR A 111 23.48 -43.43 25.69
N SER A 112 22.86 -43.00 26.79
CA SER A 112 22.90 -43.73 28.06
C SER A 112 21.84 -44.82 28.04
N ARG A 113 22.21 -46.10 28.25
CA ARG A 113 21.30 -47.13 28.76
C ARG A 113 22.06 -48.25 29.49
N VAL A 114 21.96 -48.15 30.82
CA VAL A 114 21.90 -49.19 31.85
C VAL A 114 21.73 -50.64 31.35
N MET A 115 22.70 -51.50 31.68
CA MET A 115 22.52 -52.73 32.48
C MET A 115 23.87 -53.26 32.94
#